data_AF-A0A084W6A3-F1
#
_entry.id   AF-A0A084W6A3-F1
#
_cell.length_a   1.000
_cell.length_b   1.000
_cell.length_c   1.000
_cell.angle_alpha   90.00
_cell.angle_beta   90.00
_cell.angle_gamma   90.00
#
_symmetry.space_group_name_H-M   'P 1'
#
loop_
_entity.id
_entity.type
_entity.pdbx_description
1 polymer ?
#
loop_
_entity_poly.entity_id
_entity_poly.type
_entity_poly.pdbx_seq_one_letter_code
_entity_poly.pdbx_strand_id
1 'polypeptide(L)'
;MVGKITSLLVALSVMVLFVQAQVSDNEGGDCGINEFYTTCGSGCGDQRCFAKYRKGVYCPDVCRVGCYCVAGTARNTTGSCVPVNECA
;
A
#
# COMPACT_ATOMS: atom_id res chain seq x y z
N MET A 1 23.90 -33.62 25.95
CA MET A 1 23.14 -33.54 24.67
C MET A 1 21.91 -32.65 24.78
N VAL A 2 21.11 -32.77 25.84
CA VAL A 2 19.88 -31.98 26.06
C VAL A 2 20.10 -30.46 26.04
N GLY A 3 21.15 -29.93 26.68
CA GLY A 3 21.41 -28.48 26.71
C GLY A 3 21.76 -27.84 25.36
N LYS A 4 22.30 -28.61 24.41
CA LYS A 4 22.56 -28.14 23.03
C LYS A 4 21.27 -28.10 22.22
N ILE A 5 20.40 -29.09 22.43
CA ILE A 5 19.09 -29.19 21.78
C ILE A 5 18.17 -28.06 22.27
N THR A 6 18.12 -27.81 23.58
CA THR A 6 17.32 -26.71 24.14
C THR A 6 17.82 -25.35 23.67
N SER A 7 19.13 -25.13 23.60
CA SER A 7 19.72 -23.89 23.08
C SER A 7 19.40 -23.66 21.60
N LEU A 8 19.47 -24.70 20.77
CA LEU A 8 19.09 -24.63 19.35
C LEU A 8 17.60 -24.32 19.15
N LEU A 9 16.71 -24.91 19.96
CA LEU A 9 15.27 -24.65 19.90
C LEU A 9 14.93 -23.20 20.28
N VAL A 10 15.59 -22.66 21.32
CA VAL A 10 15.41 -21.25 21.71
C VAL A 10 15.89 -20.33 20.59
N ALA A 11 17.07 -20.57 20.01
CA ALA A 11 17.58 -19.77 18.90
C ALA A 11 16.66 -19.79 17.67
N LEU A 12 16.12 -20.96 17.30
CA LEU A 12 15.13 -21.10 16.22
C LEU A 12 13.84 -20.33 16.51
N SER A 13 13.30 -20.43 17.73
CA SER A 13 12.08 -19.70 18.12
C SER A 13 12.28 -18.18 18.08
N VAL A 14 13.45 -17.70 18.52
CA VAL A 14 13.83 -16.29 18.49
C VAL A 14 13.96 -15.79 17.06
N MET A 15 14.59 -16.57 16.17
CA MET A 15 14.68 -16.25 14.74
C MET A 15 13.31 -16.15 14.07
N VAL A 16 12.37 -17.03 14.42
CA VAL A 16 10.98 -16.97 13.90
C VAL A 16 10.26 -15.71 14.37
N LEU A 17 10.42 -15.32 15.64
CA LEU A 17 9.85 -14.07 16.17
C LEU A 17 10.43 -12.83 15.47
N PHE A 18 11.75 -12.83 15.19
CA PHE A 18 12.38 -11.76 14.41
C PHE A 18 11.89 -11.72 12.96
N VAL A 19 11.63 -12.86 12.33
CA VAL A 19 11.08 -12.93 10.98
C VAL A 19 9.68 -12.30 10.94
N GLN A 20 8.78 -12.62 11.87
CA GLN A 20 7.42 -12.04 11.91
C GLN A 20 7.43 -10.51 12.11
N ALA A 21 8.45 -9.96 12.77
CA ALA A 21 8.59 -8.51 12.91
C ALA A 21 9.11 -7.80 11.64
N GLN A 22 9.53 -8.55 10.61
CA GLN A 22 10.03 -8.02 9.33
C GLN A 22 9.10 -8.32 8.15
N VAL A 23 8.16 -9.25 8.31
CA VAL A 23 7.15 -9.50 7.29
C VAL A 23 6.01 -8.49 7.49
N SER A 24 6.00 -7.45 6.66
CA SER A 24 4.76 -6.73 6.39
C SER A 24 3.88 -7.66 5.55
N ASP A 25 3.19 -8.59 6.20
CA ASP A 25 2.16 -9.42 5.58
C ASP A 25 1.03 -8.50 5.11
N ASN A 26 1.17 -7.94 3.90
CA ASN A 26 0.01 -7.67 3.07
C ASN A 26 -0.41 -9.01 2.44
N GLU A 27 -0.89 -9.92 3.27
CA GLU A 27 -1.66 -11.07 2.80
C GLU A 27 -3.05 -10.57 2.41
N GLY A 28 -3.09 -10.02 1.20
CA GLY A 28 -4.27 -9.56 0.51
C GLY A 28 -3.81 -9.00 -0.82
N GLY A 29 -4.02 -9.75 -1.90
CA GLY A 29 -3.84 -9.26 -3.26
C GLY A 29 -4.88 -8.20 -3.64
N ASP A 30 -5.04 -7.14 -2.85
CA ASP A 30 -6.12 -6.16 -3.00
C ASP A 30 -5.76 -4.82 -2.34
N CYS A 31 -4.84 -4.08 -2.97
CA CYS A 31 -4.53 -2.66 -2.72
C CYS A 31 -4.06 -2.26 -1.29
N GLY A 32 -3.45 -1.07 -1.19
CA GLY A 32 -2.95 -0.52 0.06
C GLY A 32 -4.04 0.10 0.95
N ILE A 33 -3.64 0.65 2.10
CA ILE A 33 -4.54 1.38 2.99
C ILE A 33 -5.18 2.56 2.24
N ASN A 34 -6.50 2.72 2.41
CA ASN A 34 -7.33 3.72 1.72
C ASN A 34 -7.33 3.59 0.20
N GLU A 35 -7.15 2.38 -0.30
CA GLU A 35 -7.26 2.07 -1.72
C GLU A 35 -8.35 1.04 -1.99
N PHE A 36 -8.87 1.04 -3.21
CA PHE A 36 -9.73 0.00 -3.72
C PHE A 36 -9.24 -0.46 -5.09
N TYR A 37 -9.37 -1.76 -5.38
CA TYR A 37 -9.08 -2.30 -6.69
C TYR A 37 -10.25 -2.08 -7.65
N THR A 38 -9.93 -1.75 -8.89
CA THR A 38 -10.91 -1.75 -9.98
C THR A 38 -10.25 -2.17 -11.30
N THR A 39 -11.01 -2.88 -12.12
CA THR A 39 -10.61 -3.19 -13.51
C THR A 39 -10.88 -2.03 -14.47
N CYS A 40 -11.63 -1.02 -14.03
CA CYS A 40 -11.82 0.21 -14.78
C CYS A 40 -11.82 1.44 -13.86
N GLY A 41 -10.63 2.01 -13.65
CA GLY A 41 -10.46 3.34 -13.07
C GLY A 41 -10.15 4.40 -14.12
N SER A 42 -10.07 5.66 -13.66
CA SER A 42 -9.87 6.84 -14.52
C SER A 42 -8.62 6.69 -15.42
N GLY A 43 -8.75 7.04 -16.70
CA GLY A 43 -7.63 7.12 -17.63
C GLY A 43 -6.55 8.15 -17.24
N CYS A 44 -6.89 9.06 -16.34
CA CYS A 44 -5.95 9.99 -15.71
C CYS A 44 -5.20 9.39 -14.51
N GLY A 45 -5.57 8.21 -14.03
CA GLY A 45 -5.14 7.70 -12.74
C GLY A 45 -5.83 8.41 -11.59
N ASP A 46 -5.31 8.22 -10.38
CA ASP A 46 -5.90 8.75 -9.15
C ASP A 46 -5.61 10.23 -8.88
N GLN A 47 -6.30 10.74 -7.85
CA GLN A 47 -6.06 12.07 -7.31
C GLN A 47 -4.73 12.08 -6.55
N ARG A 48 -3.91 13.10 -6.81
CA ARG A 48 -2.62 13.30 -6.12
C ARG A 48 -2.64 14.58 -5.33
N CYS A 49 -2.01 14.59 -4.16
CA CYS A 49 -1.94 15.77 -3.27
C CYS A 49 -1.45 17.04 -3.99
N PHE A 50 -0.43 16.90 -4.83
CA PHE A 50 0.21 18.04 -5.52
C PHE A 50 -0.40 18.36 -6.89
N ALA A 51 -1.41 17.60 -7.33
CA ALA A 51 -2.15 17.92 -8.54
C ALA A 51 -3.15 19.04 -8.22
N LYS A 52 -2.64 20.28 -8.07
CA LYS A 52 -3.45 21.49 -7.96
C LYS A 52 -4.26 21.65 -9.24
N TYR A 53 -5.41 20.99 -9.29
CA TYR A 53 -6.36 21.00 -10.38
C TYR A 53 -5.78 20.50 -11.71
N ARG A 54 -6.16 19.27 -12.12
CA ARG A 54 -5.99 18.79 -13.50
C ARG A 54 -6.90 19.54 -14.51
N LYS A 55 -7.23 20.81 -14.25
CA LYS A 55 -8.03 21.63 -15.16
C LYS A 55 -7.24 21.81 -16.47
N GLY A 56 -7.81 21.30 -17.57
CA GLY A 56 -7.17 21.34 -18.89
C GLY A 56 -6.27 20.15 -19.22
N VAL A 57 -6.15 19.14 -18.35
CA VAL A 57 -5.46 17.88 -18.70
C VAL A 57 -6.43 17.01 -19.49
N TYR A 58 -6.06 16.67 -20.72
CA TYR A 58 -6.77 15.67 -21.50
C TYR A 58 -6.49 14.28 -20.93
N CYS A 59 -7.51 13.64 -20.35
CA CYS A 59 -7.45 12.25 -19.92
C CYS A 59 -7.84 11.35 -21.11
N PRO A 60 -7.13 10.25 -21.37
CA PRO A 60 -7.57 9.29 -22.37
C PRO A 60 -8.87 8.61 -21.89
N ASP A 61 -9.79 8.36 -22.82
CA ASP A 61 -11.05 7.66 -22.57
C ASP A 61 -10.84 6.14 -22.56
N VAL A 62 -9.93 5.69 -21.70
CA VAL A 62 -9.59 4.28 -21.51
C VAL A 62 -9.54 3.96 -20.02
N CYS A 63 -10.09 2.79 -19.67
CA CYS A 63 -10.00 2.22 -18.34
C CYS A 63 -8.55 1.89 -18.00
N ARG A 64 -8.09 2.27 -16.80
CA ARG A 64 -6.83 1.77 -16.23
C ARG A 64 -7.14 0.83 -15.07
N VAL A 65 -6.74 -0.43 -15.21
CA VAL A 65 -6.83 -1.44 -14.14
C VAL A 65 -5.83 -1.10 -13.04
N GLY A 66 -6.24 -1.20 -11.77
CA GLY A 66 -5.32 -1.06 -10.64
C GLY A 66 -5.98 -0.55 -9.36
N CYS A 67 -5.14 -0.10 -8.43
CA CYS A 67 -5.53 0.44 -7.14
C CYS A 67 -5.70 1.96 -7.20
N TYR A 68 -6.78 2.45 -6.61
CA TYR A 68 -7.13 3.87 -6.59
C TYR A 68 -7.46 4.31 -5.18
N CYS A 69 -7.10 5.56 -4.85
CA CYS A 69 -7.49 6.16 -3.58
C CYS A 69 -9.02 6.21 -3.45
N VAL A 70 -9.54 5.81 -2.29
CA VAL A 70 -10.95 5.95 -1.95
C VAL A 70 -11.36 7.44 -1.91
N ALA A 71 -12.65 7.71 -2.03
CA ALA A 71 -13.19 9.06 -1.98
C ALA A 71 -12.76 9.82 -0.70
N GLY A 72 -12.41 11.10 -0.84
CA GLY A 72 -11.92 11.92 0.28
C GLY A 72 -10.43 11.77 0.59
N THR A 73 -9.71 10.91 -0.14
CA THR A 73 -8.25 10.73 -0.02
C THR A 73 -7.52 11.06 -1.33
N ALA A 74 -6.22 11.32 -1.25
CA ALA A 74 -5.35 11.56 -2.39
C ALA A 74 -3.97 10.93 -2.17
N ARG A 75 -3.33 10.50 -3.26
CA ARG A 75 -2.00 9.90 -3.21
C ARG A 75 -0.94 10.97 -2.97
N ASN A 76 -0.18 10.80 -1.90
CA ASN A 76 0.96 11.65 -1.56
C ASN A 76 2.21 11.25 -2.36
N THR A 77 3.36 11.87 -2.08
CA THR A 77 4.65 11.57 -2.73
C THR A 77 5.25 10.24 -2.31
N THR A 78 4.87 9.68 -1.16
CA THR A 78 5.31 8.35 -0.70
C THR A 78 4.50 7.23 -1.34
N GLY A 79 3.47 7.56 -2.12
CA GLY A 79 2.60 6.61 -2.79
C GLY A 79 1.42 6.14 -1.93
N SER A 80 1.18 6.73 -0.76
CA SER A 80 0.06 6.38 0.13
C SER A 80 -1.15 7.28 -0.10
N CYS A 81 -2.36 6.73 -0.03
CA CYS A 81 -3.59 7.51 -0.05
C CYS A 81 -3.89 8.07 1.35
N VAL A 82 -3.77 9.39 1.50
CA VAL A 82 -4.00 10.11 2.76
C VAL A 82 -5.25 11.00 2.63
N PRO A 83 -5.94 11.32 3.72
CA PRO A 83 -7.00 12.32 3.72
C PRO A 83 -6.56 13.62 3.02
N VAL A 84 -7.42 14.22 2.20
CA VAL A 84 -7.03 15.40 1.39
C VAL A 84 -6.58 16.59 2.25
N ASN A 85 -7.08 16.70 3.48
CA ASN A 85 -6.65 17.70 4.46
C ASN A 85 -5.25 17.44 5.06
N GLU A 86 -4.70 16.25 4.85
CA GLU A 86 -3.34 15.85 5.24
C GLU A 86 -2.35 15.94 4.05
N CYS A 87 -2.80 16.40 2.88
CA CYS A 87 -1.91 16.75 1.80
C CYS A 87 -1.10 18.00 2.20
N ALA A 88 0.19 17.79 2.46
CA ALA A 88 1.17 18.85 2.76
C ALA A 88 1.47 19.76 1.56
#